data_AF-A0A931YLP1-F1
#
_entry.id   AF-A0A931YLP1-F1
#
_cell.length_a   1.000
_cell.length_b   1.000
_cell.length_c   1.000
_cell.angle_alpha   90.00
_cell.angle_beta   90.00
_cell.angle_gamma   90.00
#
_symmetry.space_group_name_H-M   'P 1'
#
loop_
_entity.id
_entity.type
_entity.pdbx_description
1 polymer ?
#
loop_
_entity_poly.entity_id
_entity_poly.type
_entity_poly.pdbx_seq_one_letter_code
_entity_poly.pdbx_strand_id
1 'polypeptide(L)' 'MDDKEAYGSLNMGAGFALYTDEVSAGIVLEFLNENEANGSYGGMVGGRIENSEQRKVIIQPKGIEFVAESLAIR' A
#
# COMPACT_ATOMS: atom_id res chain seq x y z
N MET A 1 -17.72 12.92 -0.89
CA MET A 1 -16.62 12.13 -1.45
C MET A 1 -17.02 10.68 -1.31
N ASP A 2 -17.09 9.96 -2.42
CA ASP A 2 -17.32 8.50 -2.38
C ASP A 2 -16.01 7.75 -2.06
N ASP A 3 -16.10 6.48 -1.70
CA ASP A 3 -14.90 5.69 -1.35
C ASP A 3 -13.90 5.61 -2.52
N LYS A 4 -14.37 5.52 -3.76
CA LYS A 4 -13.49 5.39 -4.94
C LYS A 4 -12.69 6.68 -5.17
N GLU A 5 -13.35 7.83 -5.04
CA GLU A 5 -12.74 9.15 -5.08
C GLU A 5 -11.76 9.35 -3.92
N ALA A 6 -12.10 8.86 -2.72
CA ALA A 6 -11.22 8.89 -1.55
C ALA A 6 -9.90 8.15 -1.80
N TYR A 7 -9.96 6.88 -2.19
CA TYR A 7 -8.77 6.06 -2.44
C TYR A 7 -8.00 6.49 -3.69
N GLY A 8 -8.62 7.24 -4.60
CA GLY A 8 -7.95 7.81 -5.76
C GLY A 8 -7.23 9.14 -5.51
N SER A 9 -7.48 9.80 -4.37
CA SER A 9 -6.99 11.17 -4.10
C SER A 9 -6.28 11.35 -2.76
N LEU A 10 -6.58 10.51 -1.76
CA LEU A 10 -5.98 10.56 -0.43
C LEU A 10 -5.09 9.34 -0.20
N ASN A 11 -4.09 9.52 0.65
CA ASN A 11 -3.15 8.46 1.03
C ASN A 11 -3.72 7.44 2.03
N MET A 12 -4.91 7.71 2.58
CA MET A 12 -5.65 6.82 3.48
C MET A 12 -4.83 6.31 4.68
N GLY A 13 -3.92 7.14 5.18
CA GLY A 13 -3.06 6.82 6.34
C GLY A 13 -1.72 6.16 6.01
N ALA A 14 -1.44 5.86 4.73
CA ALA A 14 -0.15 5.33 4.29
C ALA A 14 0.65 6.38 3.53
N GLY A 15 1.72 6.92 4.13
CA GLY A 15 2.51 8.00 3.53
C GLY A 15 3.37 7.57 2.32
N PHE A 16 3.76 6.30 2.25
CA PHE A 16 4.52 5.71 1.15
C PHE A 16 4.34 4.20 1.13
N ALA A 17 4.77 3.56 0.04
CA ALA A 17 4.79 2.11 -0.11
C ALA A 17 6.20 1.63 -0.49
N LEU A 18 6.63 0.52 0.11
CA LEU A 18 7.85 -0.19 -0.24
C LEU A 18 7.48 -1.56 -0.81
N TYR A 19 8.08 -1.91 -1.94
CA TYR A 19 7.91 -3.22 -2.55
C TYR A 19 9.17 -4.06 -2.32
N THR A 20 9.02 -5.23 -1.72
CA THR A 20 10.12 -6.15 -1.40
C THR A 20 9.70 -7.59 -1.66
N ASP A 21 10.65 -8.53 -1.57
CA ASP A 21 10.35 -9.94 -1.37
C ASP A 21 9.81 -10.19 0.06
N GLU A 22 9.26 -11.40 0.28
CA GLU A 22 8.62 -11.78 1.55
C GLU A 22 9.59 -11.80 2.74
N VAL A 23 10.86 -12.19 2.51
CA VAL A 23 11.86 -12.28 3.58
C VAL A 23 12.23 -10.87 4.04
N SER A 24 12.52 -9.98 3.08
CA SER A 24 12.83 -8.58 3.35
C SER A 24 11.67 -7.84 4.02
N ALA A 25 10.41 -8.18 3.69
CA ALA A 25 9.24 -7.56 4.31
C ALA A 25 9.19 -7.80 5.83
N GLY A 26 9.53 -9.02 6.27
CA GLY A 26 9.61 -9.35 7.69
C GLY A 26 10.67 -8.52 8.43
N ILE A 27 11.86 -8.41 7.85
CA ILE A 27 12.99 -7.64 8.41
C ILE A 27 12.62 -6.16 8.53
N VAL A 28 11.99 -5.58 7.51
CA VAL A 28 11.57 -4.18 7.53
C VAL A 28 10.53 -3.95 8.62
N LEU A 29 9.54 -4.83 8.77
CA LEU A 29 8.51 -4.67 9.80
C LEU A 29 9.07 -4.81 11.21
N GLU A 30 9.99 -5.75 11.44
CA GLU A 30 10.68 -5.89 12.72
C GLU A 30 11.43 -4.60 13.07
N PHE A 31 12.22 -4.08 12.13
CA PHE A 31 12.91 -2.80 12.30
C PHE A 31 11.95 -1.65 12.62
N LEU A 32 10.80 -1.54 11.92
CA LEU A 32 9.82 -0.49 12.19
C LEU A 32 9.18 -0.63 13.58
N ASN A 33 8.79 -1.84 13.97
CA ASN A 33 8.18 -2.11 15.27
C ASN A 33 9.13 -1.78 16.43
N GLU A 34 10.42 -2.11 16.30
CA GLU A 34 11.43 -1.77 17.30
C GLU A 34 11.62 -0.26 17.47
N ASN A 35 11.37 0.52 16.42
CA ASN A 35 11.61 1.96 16.39
C ASN A 35 10.34 2.80 16.56
N GLU A 36 9.15 2.21 16.50
CA GLU A 36 7.85 2.89 16.65
C GLU A 36 7.75 3.61 18.01
N ALA A 37 8.22 2.98 19.08
CA ALA A 37 8.23 3.57 20.44
C ALA A 37 9.07 4.85 20.55
N ASN A 38 9.99 5.10 19.61
CA ASN A 38 10.82 6.31 19.55
C ASN A 38 10.18 7.44 18.72
N GLY A 39 8.92 7.29 18.31
CA GLY A 39 8.24 8.23 17.42
C GLY A 39 8.67 8.10 15.95
N SER A 40 9.25 6.96 15.58
CA SER A 40 9.60 6.66 14.19
C SER A 40 8.37 6.22 13.38
N TYR A 41 8.55 6.00 12.08
CA TYR A 41 7.51 5.51 11.18
C TYR A 41 6.95 4.15 11.64
N GLY A 42 5.63 4.01 11.62
CA GLY A 42 4.95 2.71 11.70
C GLY A 42 4.85 2.07 10.32
N GLY A 43 4.60 0.76 10.28
CA GLY A 43 4.45 0.02 9.02
C GLY A 43 3.56 -1.21 9.16
N MET A 44 3.01 -1.65 8.04
CA MET A 44 2.25 -2.89 7.93
C MET A 44 2.40 -3.50 6.54
N VAL A 45 2.12 -4.80 6.40
CA VAL A 45 1.97 -5.41 5.07
C VAL A 45 0.70 -4.87 4.42
N GLY A 46 0.86 -3.93 3.48
CA GLY A 46 -0.26 -3.28 2.78
C GLY A 46 -0.91 -4.12 1.67
N GLY A 47 -0.29 -5.25 1.29
CA GLY A 47 -0.80 -6.13 0.26
C GLY A 47 0.30 -6.99 -0.37
N ARG A 48 0.03 -7.49 -1.58
CA ARG A 48 0.96 -8.31 -2.36
C ARG A 48 0.89 -7.95 -3.83
N ILE A 49 1.97 -8.21 -4.55
CA ILE A 49 2.01 -8.11 -6.01
C ILE A 49 1.77 -9.50 -6.59
N GLU A 50 0.90 -9.56 -7.59
CA GLU A 50 0.62 -10.78 -8.35
C GLU A 50 0.87 -10.54 -9.84
N ASN A 51 1.24 -11.59 -10.57
CA ASN A 51 1.33 -11.52 -12.03
C ASN A 51 -0.08 -11.32 -12.63
N SER A 52 -0.18 -10.38 -13.56
CA SER A 52 -1.42 -10.11 -14.28
C SER A 52 -1.12 -9.62 -15.69
N GLU A 53 -2.03 -9.91 -16.63
CA GLU A 53 -1.99 -9.33 -17.98
C GLU A 53 -2.24 -7.81 -17.97
N GLN A 54 -2.88 -7.31 -16.91
CA GLN A 54 -3.22 -5.89 -16.76
C GLN A 54 -2.67 -5.35 -15.44
N ARG A 55 -1.94 -4.23 -15.51
CA ARG A 55 -1.50 -3.53 -14.31
C ARG A 55 -2.71 -2.86 -13.65
N LYS A 56 -3.03 -3.29 -12.43
CA LYS A 56 -4.10 -2.71 -11.61
C LYS A 56 -3.77 -2.77 -10.12
N VAL A 57 -4.46 -1.94 -9.36
CA VAL A 57 -4.49 -1.97 -7.89
C VAL A 57 -5.92 -2.31 -7.46
N ILE A 58 -6.06 -3.25 -6.54
CA ILE A 58 -7.36 -3.64 -5.97
C ILE A 58 -7.33 -3.33 -4.47
N ILE A 59 -8.22 -2.44 -4.02
CA ILE A 59 -8.39 -2.11 -2.61
C ILE A 59 -9.37 -3.09 -1.98
N GLN A 60 -8.87 -3.89 -1.04
CA GLN A 60 -9.68 -4.84 -0.27
C GLN A 60 -10.02 -4.31 1.13
N PRO A 61 -11.14 -4.76 1.74
CA PRO A 61 -12.15 -5.68 1.20
C PRO A 61 -13.20 -5.00 0.30
N LYS A 62 -13.09 -3.69 0.06
CA LYS A 62 -14.09 -2.87 -0.65
C LYS A 62 -14.26 -3.23 -2.14
N GLY A 63 -13.28 -3.91 -2.75
CA GLY A 63 -13.33 -4.32 -4.16
C GLY A 63 -13.18 -3.16 -5.15
N ILE A 64 -12.53 -2.08 -4.74
CA ILE A 64 -12.31 -0.91 -5.60
C ILE A 64 -11.10 -1.20 -6.49
N GLU A 65 -11.29 -1.16 -7.81
CA GLU A 65 -10.22 -1.39 -8.78
C GLU A 65 -9.77 -0.10 -9.46
N PHE A 66 -8.46 0.08 -9.56
CA PHE A 66 -7.80 1.12 -10.35
C PHE A 66 -6.90 0.46 -11.40
N VAL A 67 -7.29 0.57 -12.66
CA VAL A 67 -6.50 0.10 -13.81
C VAL A 67 -5.42 1.11 -14.19
N ALA A 68 -4.38 0.68 -14.91
CA ALA A 68 -3.21 1.48 -15.26
C ALA A 68 -3.51 2.90 -15.76
N GLU A 69 -4.53 3.05 -16.60
CA GLU A 69 -4.97 4.32 -17.19
C GLU A 69 -5.45 5.33 -16.13
N SER A 70 -5.98 4.82 -15.01
CA SER A 70 -6.45 5.61 -13.87
C SER A 70 -5.37 5.88 -12.81
N LEU A 71 -4.21 5.22 -12.89
CA LEU A 71 -3.09 5.38 -11.95
C LEU A 71 -2.19 6.59 -12.27
N ALA A 72 -2.64 7.49 -13.16
CA ALA A 72 -1.87 8.63 -13.65
C ALA A 72 -1.69 9.75 -12.60
N ILE A 73 -2.48 9.75 -11.53
CA ILE A 73 -2.34 10.70 -10.44
C ILE A 73 -1.36 10.11 -9.42
N ARG A 74 -0.15 10.68 -9.38
CA ARG A 74 0.84 10.52 -8.32
C ARG A 74 1.00 11.83 -7.59
#